data_AF-A0A949MIF4-F1
#
_entry.id   AF-A0A949MIF4-F1
#
_cell.length_a   1.000
_cell.length_b   1.000
_cell.length_c   1.000
_cell.angle_alpha   90.00
_cell.angle_beta   90.00
_cell.angle_gamma   90.00
#
_symmetry.space_group_name_H-M   'P 1'
#
loop_
_entity.id
_entity.type
_entity.pdbx_description
1 polymer ?
#
loop_
_entity_poly.entity_id
_entity_poly.type
_entity_poly.pdbx_seq_one_letter_code
_entity_poly.pdbx_strand_id
1 'polypeptide(L)'
;MALALPLAAVAEGAAPAAAPASAPPTTSTPAAPLLLHVPAPDWRDQIIYFVVTDRFDDGDPANNDQGAHEYDPRDNGKYSGGDLAGLTRRLGYIQGLGATAVWITPPVANQWWDPLAQSSGYHGYWASDFSRVDAHLGTLADYQRLSDALHRRGMYLVQDIVVNHTGNFFTYTGPWSAQHPARHFALNAGSVPPAPT
;
A
#
# COMPACT_ATOMS: atom_id res chain seq x y z
N MET A 1 -23.82 -91.25 -10.45
CA MET A 1 -23.88 -90.77 -9.05
C MET A 1 -22.76 -89.75 -8.91
N ALA A 2 -22.95 -88.45 -8.71
CA ALA A 2 -24.05 -87.71 -8.13
C ALA A 2 -24.49 -86.53 -9.04
N LEU A 3 -25.80 -86.28 -9.11
CA LEU A 3 -26.37 -85.07 -9.72
C LEU A 3 -26.30 -83.93 -8.71
N ALA A 4 -25.71 -82.80 -9.11
CA ALA A 4 -25.76 -81.53 -8.40
C ALA A 4 -26.99 -80.73 -8.85
N LEU A 5 -27.84 -80.34 -7.90
CA LEU A 5 -28.94 -79.39 -8.07
C LEU A 5 -28.40 -77.95 -7.98
N PRO A 6 -28.85 -76.99 -8.82
CA PRO A 6 -28.47 -75.59 -8.65
C PRO A 6 -29.32 -74.92 -7.56
N LEU A 7 -28.65 -74.16 -6.70
CA LEU A 7 -29.22 -73.33 -5.64
C LEU A 7 -29.74 -72.01 -6.26
N ALA A 8 -31.03 -71.71 -6.07
CA ALA A 8 -31.61 -70.44 -6.48
C ALA A 8 -31.20 -69.32 -5.50
N ALA A 9 -30.64 -68.24 -6.02
CA ALA A 9 -30.28 -67.05 -5.25
C ALA A 9 -31.54 -66.18 -4.98
N VAL A 10 -31.73 -65.81 -3.72
CA VAL A 10 -32.75 -64.87 -3.26
C VAL A 10 -32.17 -63.45 -3.37
N ALA A 11 -32.85 -62.56 -4.10
CA ALA A 11 -32.47 -61.16 -4.20
C ALA A 11 -32.96 -60.39 -2.97
N GLU A 12 -32.04 -59.85 -2.16
CA GLU A 12 -32.35 -58.88 -1.11
C GLU A 12 -32.56 -57.49 -1.74
N GLY A 13 -33.72 -56.88 -1.46
CA GLY A 13 -34.06 -55.53 -1.90
C GLY A 13 -33.26 -54.47 -1.14
N ALA A 14 -32.60 -53.57 -1.88
CA ALA A 14 -31.92 -52.42 -1.31
C ALA A 14 -32.93 -51.36 -0.82
N ALA A 15 -32.84 -50.97 0.45
CA ALA A 15 -33.56 -49.83 1.00
C ALA A 15 -32.97 -48.49 0.47
N PRO A 16 -33.78 -47.46 0.20
CA PRO A 16 -33.28 -46.19 -0.32
C PRO A 16 -32.48 -45.44 0.76
N ALA A 17 -31.30 -44.95 0.37
CA ALA A 17 -30.45 -44.11 1.20
C ALA A 17 -31.12 -42.74 1.47
N ALA A 18 -31.19 -42.35 2.74
CA ALA A 18 -31.66 -41.02 3.15
C ALA A 18 -30.65 -39.95 2.74
N ALA A 19 -31.12 -38.88 2.11
CA ALA A 19 -30.30 -37.73 1.72
C ALA A 19 -29.72 -37.01 2.96
N PRO A 20 -28.48 -36.47 2.88
CA PRO A 20 -27.87 -35.75 3.99
C PRO A 20 -28.62 -34.43 4.26
N ALA A 21 -28.94 -34.19 5.54
CA ALA A 21 -29.54 -32.94 5.99
C ALA A 21 -28.58 -31.76 5.75
N SER A 22 -29.08 -30.72 5.10
CA SER A 22 -28.34 -29.50 4.80
C SER A 22 -27.98 -28.76 6.09
N ALA A 23 -26.70 -28.43 6.28
CA ALA A 23 -26.26 -27.60 7.40
C ALA A 23 -26.90 -26.20 7.33
N PRO A 24 -27.24 -25.59 8.48
CA PRO A 24 -27.82 -24.25 8.49
C PRO A 24 -26.82 -23.22 7.95
N PRO A 25 -27.29 -22.16 7.26
CA PRO A 25 -26.43 -21.12 6.73
C PRO A 25 -25.74 -20.39 7.88
N THR A 26 -24.40 -20.34 7.84
CA THR A 26 -23.60 -19.48 8.71
C THR A 26 -23.88 -18.03 8.33
N THR A 27 -24.61 -17.31 9.17
CA THR A 27 -24.76 -15.86 9.03
C THR A 27 -23.43 -15.20 9.39
N SER A 28 -22.67 -14.78 8.39
CA SER A 28 -21.51 -13.91 8.60
C SER A 28 -22.01 -12.55 9.09
N THR A 29 -21.58 -12.14 10.28
CA THR A 29 -21.81 -10.79 10.76
C THR A 29 -21.13 -9.81 9.79
N PRO A 30 -21.83 -8.78 9.28
CA PRO A 30 -21.22 -7.77 8.43
C PRO A 30 -20.05 -7.08 9.16
N ALA A 31 -18.91 -6.91 8.48
CA ALA A 31 -17.79 -6.16 9.03
C ALA A 31 -18.23 -4.71 9.33
N ALA A 32 -17.81 -4.17 10.49
CA ALA A 32 -18.07 -2.78 10.83
C ALA A 32 -17.43 -1.84 9.78
N PRO A 33 -18.07 -0.69 9.46
CA PRO A 33 -17.51 0.25 8.50
C PRO A 33 -16.20 0.87 9.02
N LEU A 34 -15.33 1.26 8.08
CA LEU A 34 -14.09 1.97 8.40
C LEU A 34 -14.38 3.40 8.88
N LEU A 35 -13.68 3.82 9.93
CA LEU A 35 -13.71 5.18 10.48
C LEU A 35 -12.63 6.02 9.77
N LEU A 36 -12.91 6.46 8.55
CA LEU A 36 -11.94 7.18 7.70
C LEU A 36 -11.90 8.68 7.94
N HIS A 37 -12.95 9.25 8.52
CA HIS A 37 -13.09 10.69 8.72
C HIS A 37 -13.55 10.98 10.15
N VAL A 38 -12.83 11.89 10.80
CA VAL A 38 -13.20 12.46 12.10
C VAL A 38 -13.11 13.98 12.01
N PRO A 39 -13.86 14.74 12.83
CA PRO A 39 -13.67 16.18 12.92
C PRO A 39 -12.22 16.53 13.26
N ALA A 40 -11.72 17.61 12.66
CA ALA A 40 -10.38 18.11 13.01
C ALA A 40 -10.32 18.48 14.50
N PRO A 41 -9.25 18.11 15.21
CA PRO A 41 -9.05 18.51 16.60
C PRO A 41 -8.64 19.97 16.72
N ASP A 42 -8.56 20.48 17.95
CA ASP A 42 -7.69 21.61 18.22
C ASP A 42 -6.23 21.14 18.15
N TRP A 43 -5.53 21.57 17.10
CA TRP A 43 -4.15 21.16 16.84
C TRP A 43 -3.15 21.64 17.91
N ARG A 44 -3.50 22.65 18.72
CA ARG A 44 -2.66 23.14 19.82
C ARG A 44 -2.51 22.12 20.95
N ASP A 45 -3.47 21.20 21.06
CA ASP A 45 -3.48 20.14 22.08
C ASP A 45 -2.86 18.83 21.57
N GLN A 46 -2.36 18.80 20.32
CA GLN A 46 -1.86 17.57 19.69
C GLN A 46 -0.34 17.44 19.80
N ILE A 47 0.12 16.21 20.05
CA ILE A 47 1.53 15.83 19.97
C ILE A 47 1.72 15.05 18.67
N ILE A 48 2.40 15.67 17.71
CA ILE A 48 2.61 15.10 16.37
C ILE A 48 3.90 14.28 16.36
N TYR A 49 3.79 13.02 15.93
CA TYR A 49 4.94 12.17 15.59
C TYR A 49 5.12 12.16 14.07
N PHE A 50 6.22 12.77 13.60
CA PHE A 50 6.56 12.76 12.18
C PHE A 50 7.31 11.48 11.79
N VAL A 51 6.89 10.88 10.68
CA VAL A 51 7.42 9.62 10.15
C VAL A 51 7.86 9.83 8.70
N VAL A 52 9.14 9.55 8.43
CA VAL A 52 9.59 9.24 7.07
C VAL A 52 9.23 7.78 6.81
N THR A 53 8.14 7.53 6.08
CA THR A 53 7.51 6.20 6.02
C THR A 53 8.49 5.11 5.58
N ASP A 54 9.25 5.34 4.51
CA ASP A 54 10.28 4.42 3.98
C ASP A 54 11.35 4.01 5.00
N ARG A 55 11.56 4.81 6.05
CA ARG A 55 12.65 4.64 7.02
C ARG A 55 12.19 4.13 8.38
N PHE A 56 10.91 3.80 8.54
CA PHE A 56 10.34 3.55 9.85
C PHE A 56 10.25 2.08 10.24
N ASP A 57 9.42 1.29 9.54
CA ASP A 57 9.23 -0.14 9.79
C ASP A 57 8.77 -0.81 8.49
N ASP A 58 9.47 -1.86 8.07
CA ASP A 58 9.08 -2.71 6.93
C ASP A 58 8.03 -3.72 7.42
N GLY A 59 6.81 -3.56 6.90
CA GLY A 59 5.65 -4.36 7.26
C GLY A 59 5.32 -5.45 6.24
N ASP A 60 5.66 -5.21 4.98
CA ASP A 60 5.40 -6.06 3.83
C ASP A 60 6.59 -6.04 2.84
N PRO A 61 7.60 -6.91 3.04
CA PRO A 61 8.77 -6.97 2.18
C PRO A 61 8.48 -7.30 0.71
N ALA A 62 7.26 -7.75 0.38
CA ALA A 62 6.87 -8.06 -0.99
C ALA A 62 6.70 -6.82 -1.87
N ASN A 63 6.60 -5.62 -1.28
CA ASN A 63 6.45 -4.36 -2.01
C ASN A 63 7.76 -3.53 -2.12
N ASN A 64 8.86 -4.02 -1.54
CA ASN A 64 10.11 -3.27 -1.40
C ASN A 64 10.81 -2.94 -2.73
N ASP A 65 10.71 -3.83 -3.72
CA ASP A 65 11.48 -3.75 -4.98
C ASP A 65 10.53 -3.92 -6.18
N GLN A 66 10.40 -2.87 -7.00
CA GLN A 66 9.62 -2.86 -8.23
C GLN A 66 10.48 -3.18 -9.47
N GLY A 67 11.75 -3.54 -9.28
CA GLY A 67 12.65 -4.01 -10.34
C GLY A 67 13.27 -2.89 -11.18
N ALA A 68 13.49 -1.71 -10.59
CA ALA A 68 13.97 -0.49 -11.25
C ALA A 68 15.29 0.08 -10.69
N HIS A 69 16.08 -0.74 -9.95
CA HIS A 69 17.33 -0.35 -9.28
C HIS A 69 17.19 0.67 -8.12
N GLU A 70 15.97 0.92 -7.69
CA GLU A 70 15.51 1.88 -6.71
C GLU A 70 15.62 1.41 -5.25
N TYR A 71 15.75 0.10 -5.01
CA TYR A 71 15.78 -0.50 -3.68
C TYR A 71 17.18 -0.98 -3.29
N ASP A 72 17.69 -0.48 -2.17
CA ASP A 72 18.82 -1.05 -1.41
C ASP A 72 18.82 -0.39 -0.03
N PRO A 73 18.44 -1.09 1.06
CA PRO A 73 18.38 -0.50 2.39
C PRO A 73 19.75 -0.09 2.96
N ARG A 74 20.85 -0.39 2.25
CA ARG A 74 22.21 0.04 2.60
C ARG A 74 22.61 1.35 1.93
N ASP A 75 21.84 1.81 0.95
CA ASP A 75 22.09 3.04 0.20
C ASP A 75 21.03 4.10 0.58
N ASN A 76 21.48 5.18 1.21
CA ASN A 76 20.58 6.26 1.66
C ASN A 76 19.86 6.98 0.51
N GLY A 77 20.36 6.84 -0.73
CA GLY A 77 19.74 7.36 -1.94
C GLY A 77 18.63 6.48 -2.51
N LYS A 78 18.32 5.35 -1.86
CA LYS A 78 17.38 4.32 -2.30
C LYS A 78 16.27 4.06 -1.28
N TYR A 79 15.23 3.35 -1.72
CA TYR A 79 14.19 2.83 -0.84
C TYR A 79 14.79 1.85 0.16
N SER A 80 14.30 1.91 1.40
CA SER A 80 14.69 1.05 2.52
C SER A 80 13.60 0.05 2.94
N GLY A 81 12.36 0.22 2.44
CA GLY A 81 11.27 -0.76 2.59
C GLY A 81 10.25 -0.46 3.68
N GLY A 82 10.32 0.70 4.33
CA GLY A 82 9.29 1.10 5.29
C GLY A 82 7.97 1.44 4.61
N ASP A 83 6.86 0.97 5.19
CA ASP A 83 5.55 1.02 4.51
C ASP A 83 4.37 1.32 5.47
N LEU A 84 3.16 1.39 4.91
CA LEU A 84 1.94 1.68 5.69
C LEU A 84 1.56 0.53 6.64
N ALA A 85 1.90 -0.72 6.30
CA ALA A 85 1.63 -1.88 7.14
C ALA A 85 2.55 -1.89 8.38
N GLY A 86 3.83 -1.56 8.20
CA GLY A 86 4.81 -1.41 9.27
C GLY A 86 4.46 -0.25 10.19
N LEU A 87 4.08 0.90 9.63
CA LEU A 87 3.56 2.02 10.43
C LEU A 87 2.32 1.61 11.24
N THR A 88 1.37 0.89 10.62
CA THR A 88 0.16 0.39 11.31
C THR A 88 0.52 -0.54 12.48
N ARG A 89 1.52 -1.42 12.30
CA ARG A 89 2.05 -2.32 13.35
C ARG A 89 2.66 -1.57 14.54
N ARG A 90 3.21 -0.38 14.30
CA ARG A 90 3.91 0.44 15.30
C ARG A 90 3.05 1.51 15.96
N LEU A 91 1.75 1.62 15.65
CA LEU A 91 0.87 2.61 16.29
C LEU A 91 0.83 2.50 17.82
N GLY A 92 0.93 1.29 18.37
CA GLY A 92 1.02 1.10 19.83
C GLY A 92 2.29 1.70 20.45
N TYR A 93 3.41 1.64 19.74
CA TYR A 93 4.66 2.30 20.16
C TYR A 93 4.50 3.82 20.11
N ILE A 94 4.00 4.36 19.00
CA ILE A 94 3.81 5.80 18.82
C ILE A 94 2.86 6.37 19.87
N GLN A 95 1.73 5.70 20.10
CA GLN A 95 0.77 6.08 21.14
C GLN A 95 1.37 5.96 22.54
N GLY A 96 2.18 4.94 22.79
CA GLY A 96 2.88 4.73 24.06
C GLY A 96 3.89 5.83 24.40
N LEU A 97 4.44 6.53 23.41
CA LEU A 97 5.26 7.73 23.61
C LEU A 97 4.44 8.98 23.97
N GLY A 98 3.11 8.91 23.90
CA GLY A 98 2.20 10.02 24.17
C GLY A 98 1.82 10.84 22.93
N ALA A 99 2.20 10.42 21.72
CA ALA A 99 1.76 11.08 20.50
C ALA A 99 0.26 10.87 20.28
N THR A 100 -0.41 11.93 19.83
CA THR A 100 -1.85 11.94 19.53
C THR A 100 -2.13 12.09 18.04
N ALA A 101 -1.11 12.39 17.23
CA ALA A 101 -1.21 12.44 15.78
C ALA A 101 0.04 11.89 15.12
N VAL A 102 -0.11 11.36 13.91
CA VAL A 102 0.98 10.87 13.06
C VAL A 102 0.99 11.72 11.79
N TRP A 103 2.14 12.30 11.47
CA TRP A 103 2.39 12.94 10.18
C TRP A 103 3.29 12.04 9.35
N ILE A 104 2.85 11.66 8.16
CA ILE A 104 3.61 10.83 7.22
C ILE A 104 4.11 11.66 6.03
N THR A 105 5.24 11.26 5.43
CA THR A 105 5.66 11.72 4.10
C THR A 105 4.57 11.45 3.05
N PRO A 106 4.57 12.15 1.90
CA PRO A 106 3.45 12.06 0.96
C PRO A 106 3.28 10.60 0.47
N PRO A 107 2.07 10.02 0.60
CA PRO A 107 1.83 8.61 0.28
C PRO A 107 1.53 8.38 -1.21
N VAL A 108 1.46 9.44 -2.02
CA VAL A 108 1.08 9.36 -3.44
C VAL A 108 2.13 8.63 -4.26
N ALA A 109 1.78 8.14 -5.45
CA ALA A 109 2.74 7.48 -6.32
C ALA A 109 3.85 8.45 -6.75
N ASN A 110 5.11 8.01 -6.67
CA ASN A 110 6.30 8.79 -7.00
C ASN A 110 7.04 8.25 -8.22
N GLN A 111 8.01 9.05 -8.68
CA GLN A 111 9.14 8.59 -9.47
C GLN A 111 10.03 7.70 -8.58
N TRP A 112 10.09 6.42 -8.91
CA TRP A 112 10.91 5.42 -8.25
C TRP A 112 12.41 5.61 -8.49
N TRP A 113 12.81 5.99 -9.71
CA TRP A 113 14.22 6.22 -10.03
C TRP A 113 14.40 7.42 -10.95
N ASP A 114 15.34 8.30 -10.59
CA ASP A 114 15.83 9.37 -11.44
C ASP A 114 17.30 9.11 -11.83
N PRO A 115 17.59 8.76 -13.10
CA PRO A 115 18.96 8.55 -13.55
C PRO A 115 19.77 9.86 -13.66
N LEU A 116 19.14 11.03 -13.69
CA LEU A 116 19.86 12.31 -13.70
C LEU A 116 20.34 12.68 -12.28
N ALA A 117 19.53 12.37 -11.27
CA ALA A 117 19.89 12.56 -9.86
C ALA A 117 20.64 11.37 -9.25
N GLN A 118 20.61 10.19 -9.89
CA GLN A 118 21.13 8.93 -9.35
C GLN A 118 20.53 8.59 -7.98
N SER A 119 19.22 8.78 -7.82
CA SER A 119 18.51 8.55 -6.55
C SER A 119 17.05 8.13 -6.79
N SER A 120 16.44 7.53 -5.78
CA SER A 120 15.03 7.13 -5.77
C SER A 120 14.13 8.17 -5.10
N GLY A 121 12.83 8.15 -5.43
CA GLY A 121 11.82 9.00 -4.81
C GLY A 121 11.32 8.54 -3.44
N TYR A 122 12.14 7.81 -2.67
CA TYR A 122 11.76 7.21 -1.38
C TYR A 122 11.14 8.18 -0.38
N HIS A 123 11.50 9.46 -0.49
CA HIS A 123 11.05 10.52 0.41
C HIS A 123 9.61 10.97 0.14
N GLY A 124 9.00 10.58 -0.98
CA GLY A 124 7.60 10.87 -1.32
C GLY A 124 7.34 12.21 -2.00
N TYR A 125 8.38 12.96 -2.39
CA TYR A 125 8.25 14.34 -2.91
C TYR A 125 8.36 14.43 -4.44
N TRP A 126 8.43 13.30 -5.14
CA TRP A 126 8.59 13.23 -6.59
C TRP A 126 7.35 12.62 -7.24
N ALA A 127 6.19 13.22 -6.97
CA ALA A 127 4.90 12.68 -7.42
C ALA A 127 4.90 12.37 -8.93
N SER A 128 4.45 11.17 -9.28
CA SER A 128 4.16 10.71 -10.64
C SER A 128 2.65 10.66 -10.90
N ASP A 129 1.86 10.34 -9.88
CA ASP A 129 0.39 10.34 -9.93
C ASP A 129 -0.20 10.64 -8.53
N PHE A 130 -0.83 11.81 -8.39
CA PHE A 130 -1.45 12.26 -7.13
C PHE A 130 -2.71 11.47 -6.72
N SER A 131 -3.27 10.65 -7.63
CA SER A 131 -4.50 9.89 -7.39
C SER A 131 -4.26 8.46 -6.88
N ARG A 132 -3.00 8.02 -6.83
CA ARG A 132 -2.61 6.66 -6.45
C ARG A 132 -1.68 6.68 -5.25
N VAL A 133 -1.70 5.62 -4.45
CA VAL A 133 -0.69 5.37 -3.41
C VAL A 133 0.57 4.79 -4.07
N ASP A 134 1.74 5.14 -3.56
CA ASP A 134 3.01 4.56 -4.03
C ASP A 134 3.06 3.05 -3.77
N ALA A 135 3.49 2.29 -4.78
CA ALA A 135 3.55 0.83 -4.71
C ALA A 135 4.46 0.34 -3.58
N HIS A 136 5.51 1.08 -3.23
CA HIS A 136 6.43 0.75 -2.13
C HIS A 136 5.81 0.97 -0.74
N LEU A 137 4.71 1.73 -0.65
CA LEU A 137 4.06 2.03 0.62
C LEU A 137 2.84 1.12 0.86
N GLY A 138 2.33 0.48 -0.18
CA GLY A 138 1.17 -0.42 -0.15
C GLY A 138 0.03 0.05 -1.04
N THR A 139 -1.21 -0.25 -0.64
CA THR A 139 -2.41 0.04 -1.42
C THR A 139 -3.25 1.17 -0.82
N LEU A 140 -4.24 1.67 -1.56
CA LEU A 140 -5.26 2.56 -1.00
C LEU A 140 -6.00 1.92 0.19
N ALA A 141 -6.19 0.59 0.16
CA ALA A 141 -6.81 -0.12 1.27
C ALA A 141 -5.90 -0.14 2.52
N ASP A 142 -4.57 -0.20 2.35
CA ASP A 142 -3.61 -0.06 3.46
C ASP A 142 -3.67 1.34 4.06
N TYR A 143 -3.74 2.38 3.21
CA TYR A 143 -3.88 3.75 3.67
C TYR A 143 -5.18 3.98 4.45
N GLN A 144 -6.29 3.44 3.95
CA GLN A 144 -7.58 3.45 4.65
C GLN A 144 -7.53 2.69 5.98
N ARG A 145 -6.83 1.55 6.04
CA ARG A 145 -6.61 0.79 7.29
C ARG A 145 -5.78 1.58 8.30
N LEU A 146 -4.72 2.28 7.87
CA LEU A 146 -3.93 3.14 8.73
C LEU A 146 -4.81 4.26 9.34
N SER A 147 -5.60 4.92 8.50
CA SER A 147 -6.54 5.97 8.94
C SER A 147 -7.56 5.45 9.96
N ASP A 148 -8.21 4.32 9.66
CA ASP A 148 -9.15 3.66 10.58
C ASP A 148 -8.47 3.29 11.92
N ALA A 149 -7.27 2.70 11.86
CA ALA A 149 -6.54 2.29 13.05
C ALA A 149 -6.11 3.48 13.93
N LEU A 150 -5.72 4.60 13.34
CA LEU A 150 -5.43 5.84 14.06
C LEU A 150 -6.70 6.40 14.71
N HIS A 151 -7.78 6.55 13.96
CA HIS A 151 -9.01 7.15 14.48
C HIS A 151 -9.64 6.30 15.60
N ARG A 152 -9.61 4.96 15.49
CA ARG A 152 -10.07 4.07 16.56
C ARG A 152 -9.22 4.17 17.84
N ARG A 153 -8.00 4.70 17.75
CA ARG A 153 -7.12 5.00 18.89
C ARG A 153 -7.32 6.41 19.44
N GLY A 154 -8.23 7.19 18.87
CA GLY A 154 -8.36 8.61 19.18
C GLY A 154 -7.17 9.43 18.69
N MET A 155 -6.46 8.93 17.67
CA MET A 155 -5.31 9.61 17.06
C MET A 155 -5.67 10.16 15.68
N TYR A 156 -4.87 11.12 15.19
CA TYR A 156 -5.09 11.79 13.91
C TYR A 156 -4.00 11.45 12.89
N LEU A 157 -4.36 11.46 11.61
CA LEU A 157 -3.44 11.31 10.48
C LEU A 157 -3.26 12.66 9.78
N VAL A 158 -2.02 13.12 9.66
CA VAL A 158 -1.62 14.28 8.84
C VAL A 158 -0.94 13.75 7.58
N GLN A 159 -1.53 14.06 6.43
CA GLN A 159 -0.95 13.76 5.13
C GLN A 159 -0.15 14.96 4.63
N ASP A 160 1.10 14.73 4.25
CA ASP A 160 1.87 15.71 3.51
C ASP A 160 1.37 15.83 2.06
N ILE A 161 1.25 17.06 1.57
CA ILE A 161 0.68 17.40 0.26
C ILE A 161 1.60 18.39 -0.46
N VAL A 162 2.08 17.97 -1.64
CA VAL A 162 3.12 18.69 -2.39
C VAL A 162 2.57 19.09 -3.75
N VAL A 163 1.95 20.26 -3.84
CA VAL A 163 1.32 20.76 -5.08
C VAL A 163 2.24 21.67 -5.90
N ASN A 164 3.49 21.87 -5.47
CA ASN A 164 4.42 22.77 -6.13
C ASN A 164 5.10 22.14 -7.37
N HIS A 165 5.35 20.83 -7.35
CA HIS A 165 6.13 20.13 -8.36
C HIS A 165 5.78 18.63 -8.42
N THR A 166 6.30 17.97 -9.46
CA THR A 166 6.28 16.51 -9.66
C THR A 166 7.70 15.95 -9.59
N GLY A 167 7.87 14.65 -9.86
CA GLY A 167 9.18 14.07 -10.16
C GLY A 167 9.89 14.73 -11.34
N ASN A 168 11.18 14.44 -11.46
CA ASN A 168 12.06 14.95 -12.51
C ASN A 168 11.88 14.17 -13.82
N PHE A 169 10.86 14.55 -14.60
CA PHE A 169 10.50 13.88 -15.85
C PHE A 169 11.07 14.53 -17.12
N PHE A 170 11.72 15.69 -17.00
CA PHE A 170 12.31 16.39 -18.14
C PHE A 170 13.44 17.30 -17.71
N THR A 171 14.29 17.67 -18.66
CA THR A 171 15.39 18.62 -18.47
C THR A 171 15.52 19.54 -19.68
N TYR A 172 16.40 20.52 -19.57
CA TYR A 172 16.85 21.34 -20.70
C TYR A 172 18.30 20.99 -21.02
N THR A 173 18.54 20.53 -22.25
CA THR A 173 19.87 20.18 -22.78
C THR A 173 20.73 21.40 -23.15
N GLY A 174 20.22 22.61 -22.89
CA GLY A 174 20.81 23.90 -23.23
C GLY A 174 20.13 25.02 -22.42
N PRO A 175 20.48 26.29 -22.65
CA PRO A 175 19.93 27.40 -21.88
C PRO A 175 18.41 27.51 -22.08
N TRP A 176 17.71 27.73 -20.96
CA TRP A 176 16.28 28.01 -20.98
C TRP A 176 15.98 29.39 -21.61
N SER A 177 14.87 29.50 -22.33
CA SER A 177 14.38 30.76 -22.89
C SER A 177 12.87 30.89 -22.70
N ALA A 178 12.43 31.95 -22.03
CA ALA A 178 11.01 32.26 -21.86
C ALA A 178 10.26 32.45 -23.18
N GLN A 179 10.94 32.94 -24.22
CA GLN A 179 10.36 33.15 -25.55
C GLN A 179 10.24 31.85 -26.35
N HIS A 180 11.06 30.86 -26.03
CA HIS A 180 11.09 29.57 -26.70
C HIS A 180 11.19 28.43 -25.66
N PRO A 181 10.15 28.22 -24.83
CA PRO A 181 10.21 27.29 -23.71
C PRO A 181 10.33 25.82 -24.13
N ALA A 182 9.98 25.46 -25.38
CA ALA A 182 10.21 24.11 -25.89
C ALA A 182 11.65 23.90 -26.41
N ARG A 183 12.45 24.98 -26.55
CA ARG A 183 13.82 24.87 -27.06
C ARG A 183 14.69 24.17 -26.02
N HIS A 184 15.46 23.18 -26.46
CA HIS A 184 16.31 22.33 -25.61
C HIS A 184 15.57 21.42 -24.62
N PHE A 185 14.24 21.42 -24.60
CA PHE A 185 13.46 20.47 -23.82
C PHE A 185 13.82 19.03 -24.21
N ALA A 186 14.06 18.19 -23.23
CA ALA A 186 14.26 16.76 -23.40
C ALA A 186 13.61 16.00 -22.25
N LEU A 187 12.92 14.90 -22.56
CA LEU A 187 12.39 14.01 -21.53
C LEU A 187 13.55 13.32 -20.79
N ASN A 188 13.35 13.10 -19.50
CA ASN A 188 14.18 12.21 -18.72
C ASN A 188 13.79 10.76 -19.05
N ALA A 189 14.25 10.27 -20.21
CA ALA A 189 13.78 9.00 -20.77
C ALA A 189 14.09 7.75 -19.92
N GLY A 190 15.00 7.86 -18.95
CA GLY A 190 15.31 6.79 -18.01
C GLY A 190 14.63 6.92 -16.65
N SER A 191 13.72 7.90 -16.46
CA SER A 191 12.91 7.98 -15.25
C SER A 191 12.04 6.73 -15.11
N VAL A 192 11.92 6.20 -13.90
CA VAL A 192 10.99 5.10 -13.61
C VAL A 192 10.01 5.55 -12.51
N PRO A 193 8.69 5.38 -12.67
CA PRO A 193 8.02 5.20 -13.96
C PRO A 193 8.37 6.31 -14.97
N PRO A 194 8.14 6.09 -16.27
CA PRO A 194 8.29 7.15 -17.26
C PRO A 194 7.32 8.31 -16.99
N ALA A 195 7.59 9.46 -17.61
CA ALA A 195 6.70 10.61 -17.55
C ALA A 195 5.24 10.20 -17.85
N PRO A 196 4.25 10.64 -17.05
CA PRO A 196 2.84 10.42 -17.35
C PRO A 196 2.50 11.00 -18.73
N THR A 197 1.80 10.23 -19.55
CA THR A 197 1.36 10.62 -20.90
C THR A 197 -0.04 11.23 -20.90
#